data_AF-A0A537JVX4-F1
#
_entry.id   AF-A0A537JVX4-F1
#
_cell.length_a   1.000
_cell.length_b   1.000
_cell.length_c   1.000
_cell.angle_alpha   90.00
_cell.angle_beta   90.00
_cell.angle_gamma   90.00
#
_symmetry.space_group_name_H-M   'P 1'
#
loop_
_entity.id
_entity.type
_entity.pdbx_description
1 polymer ?
#
loop_
_entity_poly.entity_id
_entity_poly.type
_entity_poly.pdbx_seq_one_letter_code
_entity_poly.pdbx_strand_id
1 'polypeptide(L)'
;MKFSIRHIFLLGGIMMVILSFIFFSRKDSIYSSILLAGLILSAFGYILILFKESSTKLKIFWTLIITCGIVIQNVTEQPLIKKSYNIYINKNSQILDSANEIMNLKPDGIYGLDSSDLLMGKLNEIEYSRLKEVKEKARVRFISKDRDRIFYCLSGAIDIYNGVYFIKKIQADGPVYRHLKDKWYY
;
A
#
# COMPACT_ATOMS: atom_id res chain seq x y z
N MET A 1 -7.17 30.80 23.21
CA MET A 1 -6.38 29.60 23.54
C MET A 1 -4.94 29.86 23.14
N LYS A 2 -3.95 29.67 24.01
CA LYS A 2 -2.54 29.75 23.60
C LYS A 2 -2.12 28.38 23.05
N PHE A 3 -1.63 28.36 21.81
CA PHE A 3 -1.12 27.13 21.21
C PHE A 3 0.13 26.67 21.97
N SER A 4 0.28 25.36 22.20
CA SER A 4 1.36 24.79 23.00
C SER A 4 1.96 23.59 22.30
N ILE A 5 3.16 23.17 22.73
CA ILE A 5 3.88 22.05 22.13
C ILE A 5 3.08 20.73 22.13
N ARG A 6 2.18 20.55 23.10
CA ARG A 6 1.30 19.37 23.21
C ARG A 6 0.35 19.27 22.02
N HIS A 7 -0.16 20.42 21.56
CA HIS A 7 -1.01 20.51 20.38
C HIS A 7 -0.22 20.24 19.10
N ILE A 8 1.04 20.67 19.05
CA ILE A 8 1.94 20.37 17.92
C ILE A 8 2.20 18.87 17.83
N PHE A 9 2.49 18.19 18.95
CA PHE A 9 2.64 16.74 18.96
C PHE A 9 1.37 16.02 18.50
N LEU A 10 0.20 16.48 18.96
CA LEU A 10 -1.07 15.91 18.54
C LEU A 10 -1.29 16.04 17.02
N LEU A 11 -1.23 17.27 16.50
CA LEU A 11 -1.49 17.53 15.08
C LEU A 11 -0.42 16.92 14.18
N GLY A 12 0.85 16.99 14.58
CA GLY A 12 1.96 16.36 13.88
C GLY A 12 1.78 14.84 13.82
N GLY A 13 1.39 14.22 14.93
CA GLY A 13 1.08 12.78 14.99
C GLY A 13 -0.05 12.39 14.04
N ILE A 14 -1.18 13.11 14.07
CA ILE A 14 -2.31 12.89 13.16
C ILE A 14 -1.87 13.01 11.70
N MET A 15 -1.10 14.05 11.37
CA MET A 15 -0.60 14.25 10.01
C MET A 15 0.34 13.13 9.57
N MET A 16 1.23 12.65 10.45
CA MET A 16 2.11 11.51 10.16
C MET A 16 1.31 10.23 9.87
N VAL A 17 0.26 9.95 10.65
CA VAL A 17 -0.63 8.81 10.40
C VAL A 17 -1.23 8.89 9.01
N ILE A 18 -1.81 10.05 8.64
CA ILE A 18 -2.41 10.24 7.31
C ILE A 18 -1.36 10.07 6.20
N LEU A 19 -0.20 10.74 6.31
CA LEU A 19 0.83 10.69 5.29
C LEU A 19 1.52 9.33 5.16
N SER A 20 1.45 8.48 6.20
CA SER A 20 2.03 7.14 6.17
C SER A 20 1.50 6.32 4.99
N PHE A 21 0.21 6.47 4.64
CA PHE A 21 -0.44 5.73 3.56
C PHE A 21 0.16 5.95 2.17
N ILE A 22 0.94 7.03 1.95
CA ILE A 22 1.73 7.24 0.72
C ILE A 22 2.83 6.18 0.54
N PHE A 23 3.21 5.49 1.61
CA PHE A 23 4.22 4.43 1.61
C PHE A 23 3.62 3.02 1.68
N PHE A 24 2.30 2.91 1.76
CA PHE A 24 1.59 1.64 1.90
C PHE A 24 2.02 0.63 0.83
N SER A 25 2.35 -0.58 1.27
CA SER A 25 2.78 -1.73 0.44
C SER A 25 4.09 -1.58 -0.35
N ARG A 26 4.47 -0.35 -0.74
CA ARG A 26 5.73 -0.05 -1.46
C ARG A 26 6.96 -0.09 -0.54
N LYS A 27 6.80 0.36 0.71
CA LYS A 27 7.87 0.46 1.71
C LYS A 27 7.29 0.14 3.10
N ASP A 28 6.90 -1.11 3.32
CA ASP A 28 6.21 -1.57 4.54
C ASP A 28 6.87 -1.11 5.85
N SER A 29 8.20 -1.20 5.94
CA SER A 29 8.93 -0.74 7.13
C SER A 29 8.75 0.76 7.36
N ILE A 30 8.86 1.59 6.31
CA ILE A 30 8.68 3.04 6.41
C ILE A 30 7.23 3.40 6.72
N TYR A 31 6.27 2.74 6.05
CA TYR A 31 4.85 2.87 6.36
C TYR A 31 4.57 2.59 7.84
N SER A 32 5.02 1.44 8.34
CA SER A 32 4.77 0.98 9.71
C SER A 32 5.45 1.88 10.74
N SER A 33 6.69 2.30 10.50
CA SER A 33 7.42 3.21 11.39
C SER A 33 6.77 4.58 11.48
N ILE A 34 6.36 5.18 10.35
CA ILE A 34 5.70 6.49 10.34
C ILE A 34 4.33 6.41 11.00
N LEU A 35 3.55 5.36 10.68
CA LEU A 35 2.24 5.13 11.28
C LEU A 35 2.35 4.99 12.80
N LEU A 36 3.24 4.12 13.29
CA LEU A 36 3.44 3.88 14.71
C LEU A 36 3.93 5.14 15.44
N ALA A 37 4.92 5.84 14.88
CA ALA A 37 5.42 7.09 15.45
C ALA A 37 4.31 8.16 15.51
N GLY A 38 3.48 8.27 14.46
CA GLY A 38 2.35 9.19 14.43
C GLY A 38 1.28 8.86 15.48
N LEU A 39 0.96 7.58 15.67
CA LEU A 39 0.05 7.11 16.72
C LEU A 39 0.58 7.41 18.12
N ILE A 40 1.87 7.15 18.38
CA ILE A 40 2.50 7.45 19.67
C ILE A 40 2.48 8.95 19.97
N LEU A 41 2.88 9.78 18.99
CA LEU A 41 2.90 11.24 19.14
C LEU A 41 1.51 11.82 19.38
N SER A 42 0.51 11.34 18.63
CA SER A 42 -0.88 11.78 18.80
C SER A 42 -1.46 11.35 20.16
N ALA A 43 -1.26 10.10 20.56
CA ALA A 43 -1.70 9.60 21.86
C ALA A 43 -1.04 10.38 23.01
N PHE A 44 0.28 10.55 22.97
CA PHE A 44 1.03 11.29 23.99
C PHE A 44 0.59 12.77 24.05
N GLY A 45 0.47 13.43 22.90
CA GLY A 45 -0.02 14.80 22.80
C GLY A 45 -1.42 14.96 23.39
N TYR A 46 -2.33 14.03 23.11
CA TYR A 46 -3.68 14.05 23.64
C TYR A 46 -3.75 13.79 25.15
N ILE A 47 -3.01 12.80 25.66
CA ILE A 47 -2.92 12.53 27.10
C ILE A 47 -2.46 13.79 27.84
N LEU A 48 -1.44 14.47 27.32
CA LEU A 48 -0.96 15.73 27.92
C LEU A 48 -2.00 16.84 27.90
N ILE A 49 -2.87 16.91 26.89
CA ILE A 49 -4.01 17.84 26.86
C ILE A 49 -5.02 17.47 27.95
N LEU A 50 -5.37 16.20 28.09
CA LEU A 50 -6.34 15.75 29.10
C LEU A 50 -5.90 16.05 30.53
N PHE A 51 -4.60 15.93 30.83
CA PHE A 51 -4.08 16.19 32.19
C PHE A 51 -3.79 17.66 32.47
N LYS A 52 -3.21 18.40 31.52
CA LYS A 52 -2.72 19.75 31.79
C LYS A 52 -3.70 20.86 31.43
N GLU A 53 -4.75 20.58 30.66
CA GLU A 53 -5.77 21.58 30.36
C GLU A 53 -6.80 21.62 31.48
N SER A 54 -7.03 22.78 32.10
CA SER A 54 -8.01 22.91 33.19
C SER A 54 -9.44 23.01 32.67
N SER A 55 -9.63 23.58 31.48
CA SER A 55 -10.95 23.81 30.90
C SER A 55 -11.51 22.56 30.24
N THR A 56 -12.64 22.06 30.74
CA THR A 56 -13.39 20.95 30.13
C THR A 56 -13.79 21.26 28.68
N LYS A 57 -14.14 22.52 28.38
CA LYS A 57 -14.50 22.95 27.02
C LYS A 57 -13.35 22.73 26.03
N LEU A 58 -12.12 22.99 26.45
CA LEU A 58 -10.95 22.79 25.60
C LEU A 58 -10.61 21.31 25.41
N LYS A 59 -10.81 20.47 26.42
CA LYS A 59 -10.68 19.01 26.26
C LYS A 59 -11.66 18.45 25.24
N ILE A 60 -12.92 18.88 25.32
CA ILE A 60 -13.97 18.50 24.36
C ILE A 60 -13.59 18.95 22.94
N PHE A 61 -13.12 20.19 22.79
CA PHE A 61 -12.65 20.70 21.50
C PHE A 61 -11.55 19.82 20.89
N TRP A 62 -10.53 19.45 21.68
CA TRP A 62 -9.45 18.59 21.19
C TRP A 62 -9.89 17.15 20.91
N THR A 63 -10.85 16.64 21.66
CA THR A 63 -11.51 15.35 21.37
C THR A 63 -12.20 15.39 20.01
N LEU A 64 -12.88 16.50 19.70
CA LEU A 64 -13.50 16.72 18.41
C LEU A 64 -12.46 16.76 17.28
N ILE A 65 -11.32 17.43 17.49
CA ILE A 65 -10.21 17.46 16.52
C ILE A 65 -9.69 16.05 16.20
N ILE A 66 -9.51 15.20 17.21
CA ILE A 66 -9.11 13.80 16.99
C ILE A 66 -10.16 13.04 16.20
N THR A 67 -11.44 13.22 16.57
CA THR A 67 -12.56 12.59 15.87
C THR A 67 -12.60 13.01 14.39
N CYS A 68 -12.45 14.31 14.10
CA CYS A 68 -12.32 14.82 12.75
C CYS A 68 -11.09 14.25 12.04
N GLY A 69 -9.95 14.11 12.73
CA GLY A 69 -8.75 13.48 12.20
C GLY A 69 -8.98 12.03 11.76
N ILE A 70 -9.71 11.24 12.54
CA ILE A 70 -10.10 9.86 12.18
C ILE A 70 -11.00 9.85 10.94
N VAL A 71 -11.97 10.77 10.85
CA VAL A 71 -12.83 10.90 9.67
C VAL A 71 -11.99 11.26 8.43
N ILE A 72 -11.09 12.24 8.54
CA ILE A 72 -10.19 12.64 7.45
C ILE A 72 -9.31 11.45 7.04
N GLN A 73 -8.75 10.70 7.99
CA GLN A 73 -7.97 9.51 7.71
C GLN A 73 -8.79 8.51 6.89
N ASN A 74 -9.99 8.16 7.33
CA ASN A 74 -10.85 7.21 6.61
C ASN A 74 -11.18 7.63 5.18
N VAL A 75 -11.37 8.94 4.95
CA VAL A 75 -11.65 9.48 3.61
C VAL A 75 -10.39 9.57 2.74
N THR A 76 -9.22 9.82 3.33
CA THR A 76 -7.96 10.04 2.61
C THR A 76 -7.12 8.77 2.42
N GLU A 77 -7.35 7.73 3.22
CA GLU A 77 -6.62 6.46 3.18
C GLU A 77 -6.64 5.86 1.76
N GLN A 78 -7.83 5.69 1.18
CA GLN A 78 -8.02 5.09 -0.15
C GLN A 78 -7.27 5.89 -1.25
N PRO A 79 -7.46 7.22 -1.41
CA PRO A 79 -6.69 8.02 -2.35
C PRO A 79 -5.17 7.96 -2.15
N LEU A 80 -4.69 7.95 -0.91
CA LEU A 80 -3.26 7.97 -0.61
C LEU A 80 -2.59 6.62 -0.91
N ILE A 81 -3.28 5.52 -0.62
CA ILE A 81 -2.86 4.17 -1.02
C ILE A 81 -2.81 4.08 -2.56
N LYS A 82 -3.85 4.54 -3.27
CA LYS A 82 -3.84 4.60 -4.74
C LYS A 82 -2.66 5.41 -5.27
N LYS A 83 -2.37 6.55 -4.65
CA LYS A 83 -1.20 7.37 -5.02
C LYS A 83 0.12 6.63 -4.77
N SER A 84 0.21 5.84 -3.71
CA SER A 84 1.38 4.99 -3.44
C SER A 84 1.64 4.01 -4.58
N TYR A 85 0.60 3.32 -5.03
CA TYR A 85 0.69 2.37 -6.16
C TYR A 85 1.00 3.06 -7.49
N ASN A 86 0.38 4.20 -7.78
CA ASN A 86 0.70 4.97 -8.99
C ASN A 86 2.17 5.40 -9.03
N ILE A 87 2.73 5.85 -7.89
CA ILE A 87 4.16 6.17 -7.78
C ILE A 87 5.01 4.93 -8.07
N TYR A 88 4.59 3.77 -7.55
CA TYR A 88 5.29 2.51 -7.78
C TYR A 88 5.28 2.12 -9.27
N ILE A 89 4.10 2.11 -9.90
CA ILE A 89 3.95 1.75 -11.32
C ILE A 89 4.76 2.70 -12.20
N ASN A 90 4.62 4.01 -12.01
CA ASN A 90 5.34 5.00 -12.81
C ASN A 90 6.86 4.87 -12.68
N LYS A 91 7.36 4.49 -11.50
CA LYS A 91 8.80 4.27 -11.28
C LYS A 91 9.32 2.99 -11.93
N ASN A 92 8.51 1.93 -12.01
CA ASN A 92 8.94 0.60 -12.44
C ASN A 92 8.36 0.16 -13.79
N SER A 93 7.64 1.02 -14.51
CA SER A 93 6.87 0.68 -15.71
C SER A 93 7.68 -0.09 -16.75
N GLN A 94 8.91 0.34 -17.07
CA GLN A 94 9.79 -0.34 -18.02
C GLN A 94 10.18 -1.76 -17.57
N ILE A 95 10.42 -1.94 -16.27
CA ILE A 95 10.80 -3.24 -15.69
C ILE A 95 9.58 -4.17 -15.67
N LEU A 96 8.41 -3.65 -15.29
CA LEU A 96 7.14 -4.39 -15.29
C LEU A 96 6.71 -4.76 -16.72
N ASP A 97 6.94 -3.90 -17.71
CA ASP A 97 6.70 -4.19 -19.12
C ASP A 97 7.49 -5.43 -19.58
N SER A 98 8.77 -5.54 -19.18
CA SER A 98 9.60 -6.69 -19.55
C SER A 98 9.14 -8.02 -18.93
N ALA A 99 8.55 -7.97 -17.73
CA ALA A 99 7.91 -9.15 -17.15
C ALA A 99 6.58 -9.48 -17.85
N ASN A 100 5.80 -8.45 -18.21
CA ASN A 100 4.56 -8.64 -18.95
C ASN A 100 4.78 -9.34 -20.30
N GLU A 101 5.84 -9.00 -21.04
CA GLU A 101 6.20 -9.67 -22.30
C GLU A 101 6.40 -11.18 -22.13
N ILE A 102 7.05 -11.61 -21.05
CA ILE A 102 7.27 -13.03 -20.74
C ILE A 102 5.96 -13.68 -20.32
N MET A 103 5.26 -13.07 -19.36
CA MET A 103 4.08 -13.64 -18.71
C MET A 103 2.89 -13.75 -19.67
N ASN A 104 2.74 -12.83 -20.63
CA ASN A 104 1.67 -12.89 -21.62
C ASN A 104 1.74 -14.16 -22.50
N LEU A 105 2.93 -14.73 -22.69
CA LEU A 105 3.14 -15.96 -23.46
C LEU A 105 2.89 -17.26 -22.66
N LYS A 106 2.64 -17.15 -21.35
CA LYS A 106 2.47 -18.30 -20.46
C LYS A 106 0.99 -18.57 -20.15
N PRO A 107 0.59 -19.81 -19.81
CA PRO A 107 -0.77 -20.07 -19.34
C PRO A 107 -1.05 -19.31 -18.02
N ASP A 108 -2.31 -19.23 -17.63
CA ASP A 108 -2.68 -18.60 -16.38
C ASP A 108 -2.13 -19.40 -15.18
N GLY A 109 -1.71 -18.70 -14.13
CA GLY A 109 -1.09 -19.33 -12.96
C GLY A 109 -0.39 -18.35 -12.03
N ILE A 110 -0.09 -18.81 -10.81
CA ILE A 110 0.74 -18.09 -9.85
C ILE A 110 2.21 -18.41 -10.15
N TYR A 111 3.07 -17.40 -10.27
CA TYR A 111 4.50 -17.55 -10.54
C TYR A 111 5.32 -17.03 -9.35
N GLY A 112 5.46 -17.88 -8.34
CA GLY A 112 6.29 -17.62 -7.16
C GLY A 112 7.75 -17.98 -7.44
N LEU A 113 8.63 -16.99 -7.50
CA LEU A 113 10.06 -17.21 -7.74
C LEU A 113 10.82 -17.78 -6.51
N ASP A 114 10.25 -17.76 -5.30
CA ASP A 114 10.98 -18.07 -4.04
C ASP A 114 10.34 -19.09 -3.10
N SER A 115 9.33 -19.85 -3.52
CA SER A 115 8.88 -20.99 -2.71
C SER A 115 8.49 -22.13 -3.63
N SER A 116 9.08 -23.28 -3.36
CA SER A 116 9.14 -24.54 -4.08
C SER A 116 7.89 -25.09 -4.78
N ASP A 117 6.74 -24.42 -4.76
CA ASP A 117 5.52 -24.90 -5.41
C ASP A 117 4.69 -23.73 -5.97
N LEU A 118 4.86 -23.47 -7.27
CA LEU A 118 3.77 -23.45 -8.27
C LEU A 118 4.35 -23.08 -9.64
N LEU A 119 4.95 -24.09 -10.27
CA LEU A 119 5.24 -24.13 -11.70
C LEU A 119 3.95 -24.51 -12.45
N MET A 120 3.15 -23.54 -12.87
CA MET A 120 2.25 -23.76 -14.02
C MET A 120 2.79 -22.98 -15.21
N GLY A 121 3.33 -23.70 -16.20
CA GLY A 121 3.97 -23.15 -17.40
C GLY A 121 5.49 -23.05 -17.26
N LYS A 122 6.24 -23.97 -17.90
CA LYS A 122 7.70 -23.99 -17.87
C LYS A 122 8.27 -22.63 -18.32
N LEU A 123 8.95 -21.93 -17.41
CA LEU A 123 9.87 -20.86 -17.77
C LEU A 123 11.19 -21.50 -18.20
N ASN A 124 11.77 -21.03 -19.30
CA ASN A 124 13.16 -21.37 -19.62
C ASN A 124 14.13 -20.59 -18.71
N GLU A 125 15.41 -20.96 -18.70
CA GLU A 125 16.41 -20.36 -17.80
C GLU A 125 16.57 -18.85 -18.00
N ILE A 126 16.42 -18.36 -19.24
CA ILE A 126 16.53 -16.93 -19.58
C ILE A 126 15.33 -16.17 -19.02
N GLU A 127 14.12 -16.68 -19.23
CA GLU A 127 12.87 -16.11 -18.70
C GLU A 127 12.87 -16.10 -17.18
N TYR A 128 13.30 -17.20 -16.55
CA TYR A 128 13.43 -17.29 -15.10
C TYR A 128 14.41 -16.25 -14.55
N SER A 129 15.59 -16.14 -15.16
CA SER A 129 16.61 -15.18 -14.76
C SER A 129 16.11 -13.73 -14.89
N ARG A 130 15.40 -13.43 -15.99
CA ARG A 130 14.81 -12.11 -16.23
C ARG A 130 13.71 -11.77 -15.21
N LEU A 131 12.82 -12.72 -14.92
CA LEU A 131 11.76 -12.51 -13.93
C LEU A 131 12.34 -12.39 -12.50
N LYS A 132 13.42 -13.11 -12.19
CA LYS A 132 14.17 -12.93 -10.94
C LYS A 132 14.75 -11.52 -10.83
N GLU A 133 15.37 -11.03 -11.90
CA GLU A 133 15.90 -9.66 -11.97
C GLU A 133 14.79 -8.61 -11.78
N VAL A 134 13.63 -8.80 -12.45
CA VAL A 134 12.45 -7.94 -12.26
C VAL A 134 12.01 -7.94 -10.81
N LYS A 135 11.93 -9.12 -10.19
CA LYS A 135 11.53 -9.28 -8.80
C LYS A 135 12.44 -8.51 -7.84
N GLU A 136 13.76 -8.64 -8.01
CA GLU A 136 14.75 -7.96 -7.19
C GLU A 136 14.74 -6.44 -7.41
N LYS A 137 14.75 -5.98 -8.67
CA LYS A 137 14.81 -4.55 -9.01
C LYS A 137 13.51 -3.82 -8.65
N ALA A 138 12.37 -4.42 -8.98
CA ALA A 138 11.05 -3.85 -8.70
C ALA A 138 10.57 -4.15 -7.27
N ARG A 139 11.32 -4.94 -6.48
CA ARG A 139 10.97 -5.34 -5.10
C ARG A 139 9.60 -6.00 -5.00
N VAL A 140 9.33 -6.90 -5.92
CA VAL A 140 8.11 -7.72 -5.96
C VAL A 140 8.36 -8.98 -5.14
N ARG A 141 7.36 -9.53 -4.46
CA ARG A 141 7.46 -10.81 -3.74
C ARG A 141 7.18 -11.99 -4.67
N PHE A 142 6.10 -11.91 -5.44
CA PHE A 142 5.76 -12.88 -6.48
C PHE A 142 4.98 -12.19 -7.60
N ILE A 143 4.95 -12.84 -8.76
CA ILE A 143 4.22 -12.41 -9.94
C ILE A 143 3.12 -13.45 -10.17
N SER A 144 1.90 -13.05 -10.49
CA SER A 144 0.82 -13.97 -10.82
C SER A 144 0.16 -13.53 -12.10
N LYS A 145 -0.25 -14.47 -12.93
CA LYS A 145 -1.07 -14.21 -14.11
C LYS A 145 -2.43 -14.86 -13.96
N ASP A 146 -3.45 -14.06 -14.24
CA ASP A 146 -4.80 -14.51 -14.54
C ASP A 146 -5.07 -14.26 -16.04
N ARG A 147 -6.20 -14.76 -16.56
CA ARG A 147 -6.59 -14.73 -17.99
C ARG A 147 -6.27 -13.41 -18.70
N ASP A 148 -6.55 -12.29 -18.03
CA ASP A 148 -6.48 -10.96 -18.63
C ASP A 148 -5.43 -10.04 -17.96
N ARG A 149 -4.77 -10.49 -16.89
CA ARG A 149 -4.05 -9.58 -15.97
C ARG A 149 -2.83 -10.20 -15.32
N ILE A 150 -1.82 -9.36 -15.09
CA ILE A 150 -0.61 -9.73 -14.34
C ILE A 150 -0.56 -8.92 -13.05
N PHE A 151 -0.52 -9.64 -11.94
CA PHE A 151 -0.45 -9.13 -10.58
C PHE A 151 0.98 -9.16 -10.07
N TYR A 152 1.43 -8.04 -9.52
CA TYR A 152 2.73 -7.88 -8.88
C TYR A 152 2.53 -7.66 -7.39
N CYS A 153 2.79 -8.70 -6.59
CA CYS A 153 2.69 -8.61 -5.14
C CYS A 153 3.85 -7.78 -4.56
N LEU A 154 3.57 -6.68 -3.87
CA LEU A 154 4.61 -5.85 -3.24
C LEU A 154 4.80 -6.21 -1.76
N SER A 155 3.71 -6.54 -1.08
CA SER A 155 3.74 -6.98 0.31
C SER A 155 2.59 -7.90 0.65
N GLY A 156 2.65 -8.56 1.80
CA GLY A 156 1.56 -9.43 2.25
C GLY A 156 1.91 -10.23 3.49
N ALA A 157 0.92 -10.88 4.08
CA ALA A 157 1.08 -11.80 5.20
C ALA A 157 0.01 -12.88 5.10
N ILE A 158 0.44 -14.15 5.13
CA ILE A 158 -0.34 -15.40 5.18
C ILE A 158 -1.54 -15.45 4.20
N ASP A 159 -2.60 -14.67 4.43
CA ASP A 159 -3.84 -14.65 3.64
C ASP A 159 -4.13 -13.33 2.90
N ILE A 160 -3.32 -12.28 3.11
CA ILE A 160 -3.52 -10.96 2.48
C ILE A 160 -2.28 -10.57 1.69
N TYR A 161 -2.46 -10.39 0.38
CA TYR A 161 -1.41 -9.91 -0.52
C TYR A 161 -1.80 -8.55 -1.11
N ASN A 162 -0.91 -7.59 -0.93
CA ASN A 162 -1.02 -6.23 -1.44
C ASN A 162 -0.12 -6.09 -2.65
N GLY A 163 -0.67 -5.62 -3.76
CA GLY A 163 0.06 -5.53 -5.01
C GLY A 163 -0.65 -4.65 -6.03
N VAL A 164 -0.09 -4.63 -7.23
CA VAL A 164 -0.63 -3.86 -8.36
C VAL A 164 -0.91 -4.79 -9.53
N TYR A 165 -2.01 -4.53 -10.23
CA TYR A 165 -2.19 -5.08 -11.56
C TYR A 165 -1.57 -4.14 -12.58
N PHE A 166 -0.79 -4.69 -13.51
CA PHE A 166 -0.16 -3.88 -14.54
C PHE A 166 -0.44 -4.49 -15.92
N ILE A 167 -1.25 -3.78 -16.71
CA ILE A 167 -1.60 -4.14 -18.08
C ILE A 167 -1.08 -3.03 -18.99
N LYS A 168 -0.21 -3.38 -19.93
CA LYS A 168 0.06 -2.49 -21.07
C LYS A 168 -1.05 -2.74 -22.08
N LYS A 169 -1.93 -1.75 -22.29
CA LYS A 169 -3.11 -1.82 -23.19
C LYS A 169 -2.79 -2.62 -24.47
N ILE A 170 -3.35 -3.82 -24.56
CA ILE A 170 -3.80 -4.40 -25.82
C ILE A 170 -5.32 -4.15 -25.79
N GLN A 171 -5.86 -3.44 -26.77
CA GLN A 171 -7.29 -3.11 -26.86
C GLN A 171 -8.16 -4.36 -26.63
N ALA A 172 -9.11 -4.31 -25.70
CA ALA A 172 -10.33 -5.14 -25.74
C ALA A 172 -11.41 -4.55 -24.81
N ASP A 173 -12.59 -4.35 -25.39
CA ASP A 173 -13.83 -3.99 -24.71
C ASP A 173 -14.46 -5.23 -24.00
N GLY A 174 -14.63 -5.15 -22.67
CA GLY A 174 -15.48 -6.02 -21.83
C GLY A 174 -15.02 -7.48 -21.59
N PRO A 175 -15.56 -8.22 -20.59
CA PRO A 175 -16.54 -7.87 -19.56
C PRO A 175 -15.93 -7.76 -18.13
N VAL A 176 -16.73 -7.20 -17.21
CA VAL A 176 -16.49 -7.07 -15.77
C VAL A 176 -16.73 -8.42 -15.05
N TYR A 177 -16.25 -8.53 -13.79
CA TYR A 177 -16.49 -9.57 -12.74
C TYR A 177 -15.37 -10.64 -12.61
N ARG A 178 -14.89 -11.07 -11.43
CA ARG A 178 -15.52 -11.24 -10.10
C ARG A 178 -14.56 -10.88 -8.95
N HIS A 179 -15.13 -10.27 -7.92
CA HIS A 179 -14.50 -9.77 -6.69
C HIS A 179 -13.78 -10.84 -5.87
N LEU A 180 -12.56 -10.54 -5.42
CA LEU A 180 -12.14 -10.98 -4.09
C LEU A 180 -12.96 -10.15 -3.09
N LYS A 181 -13.78 -10.87 -2.34
CA LYS A 181 -14.53 -10.35 -1.21
C LYS A 181 -13.51 -9.68 -0.28
N ASP A 182 -13.74 -8.40 0.00
CA ASP A 182 -12.96 -7.52 0.87
C ASP A 182 -11.64 -6.95 0.31
N LYS A 183 -11.80 -5.86 -0.47
CA LYS A 183 -10.84 -4.74 -0.73
C LYS A 183 -9.49 -5.22 -1.32
N TRP A 184 -9.07 -4.88 -2.52
CA TRP A 184 -8.77 -3.56 -3.07
C TRP A 184 -8.51 -3.71 -4.60
N TYR A 185 -8.81 -2.67 -5.40
CA TYR A 185 -8.35 -2.54 -6.80
C TYR A 185 -7.60 -1.21 -6.95
N TYR A 186 -6.39 -1.24 -7.53
CA TYR A 186 -6.06 -0.69 -8.86
C TYR A 186 -4.84 -1.44 -9.39
#